data_AF-A0A0G4E599-F1
#
_entry.id   AF-A0A0G4E599-F1
#
_cell.length_a   1.000
_cell.length_b   1.000
_cell.length_c   1.000
_cell.angle_alpha   90.00
_cell.angle_beta   90.00
_cell.angle_gamma   90.00
#
_symmetry.space_group_name_H-M   'P 1'
#
loop_
_entity.id
_entity.type
_entity.pdbx_description
1 polymer ?
#
loop_
_entity_poly.entity_id
_entity_poly.type
_entity_poly.pdbx_seq_one_letter_code
_entity_poly.pdbx_strand_id
1 'polypeptide(L)'
;MKDTVQIKASLIVGQHDALIEFYGRFNRLFVNKLLLKLCEGVIKDYEPSLALFQSNVMGDVEVARKVAIRIEKDKHPLMWAFYKDLPYGSRTMVIINLMNHYATLAEADATIMEKTYWTQRPDGESKAKDVADPQVSSVQQATKPDEKHAQIGQAEIPGQTDKPRSAAPAPSQPEILDTDEQQDPLAGFSTGL
;
A
#
# COMPACT_ATOMS: atom_id res chain seq x y z
N MET A 1 -7.61 -23.56 25.63
CA MET A 1 -8.53 -22.84 24.72
C MET A 1 -7.77 -22.47 23.45
N LYS A 2 -8.42 -22.06 22.35
CA LYS A 2 -7.70 -21.49 21.20
C LYS A 2 -7.51 -20.00 21.40
N ASP A 3 -6.25 -19.57 21.55
CA ASP A 3 -5.89 -18.16 21.70
C ASP A 3 -6.19 -17.42 20.38
N THR A 4 -7.34 -16.76 20.37
CA THR A 4 -7.90 -16.09 19.19
C THR A 4 -8.53 -14.75 19.56
N VAL A 5 -8.38 -13.78 18.65
CA VAL A 5 -9.00 -12.46 18.78
C VAL A 5 -9.55 -12.03 17.43
N GLN A 6 -10.66 -11.30 17.46
CA GLN A 6 -11.32 -10.80 16.26
C GLN A 6 -11.41 -9.27 16.32
N ILE A 7 -10.64 -8.63 15.45
CA ILE A 7 -10.63 -7.19 15.23
C ILE A 7 -11.75 -6.87 14.25
N LYS A 8 -12.57 -5.87 14.56
CA LYS A 8 -13.60 -5.32 13.66
C LYS A 8 -13.32 -3.83 13.48
N ALA A 9 -13.24 -3.37 12.24
CA ALA A 9 -12.87 -1.99 11.94
C ALA A 9 -13.59 -1.45 10.70
N SER A 10 -13.70 -0.12 10.63
CA SER A 10 -14.04 0.62 9.42
C SER A 10 -12.74 1.10 8.78
N LEU A 11 -12.52 0.76 7.51
CA LEU A 11 -11.51 1.38 6.67
C LEU A 11 -12.08 2.70 6.13
N ILE A 12 -11.23 3.71 6.08
CA ILE A 12 -11.56 5.12 5.84
C ILE A 12 -10.72 5.63 4.66
N VAL A 13 -11.36 6.32 3.71
CA VAL A 13 -10.70 6.94 2.55
C VAL A 13 -9.72 8.03 3.02
N GLY A 14 -8.54 8.12 2.41
CA GLY A 14 -7.49 9.08 2.79
C GLY A 14 -6.68 8.67 4.04
N GLN A 15 -6.98 7.51 4.64
CA GLN A 15 -6.26 6.96 5.79
C GLN A 15 -5.81 5.52 5.57
N HIS A 16 -6.63 4.71 4.90
CA HIS A 16 -6.48 3.26 4.81
C HIS A 16 -6.38 2.78 3.35
N ASP A 17 -5.95 3.64 2.43
CA ASP A 17 -6.16 3.44 1.00
C ASP A 17 -5.41 2.23 0.44
N ALA A 18 -4.13 2.03 0.81
CA ALA A 18 -3.36 0.84 0.44
C ALA A 18 -4.02 -0.45 0.97
N LEU A 19 -4.61 -0.42 2.17
CA LEU A 19 -5.38 -1.54 2.71
C LEU A 19 -6.71 -1.73 1.97
N ILE A 20 -7.39 -0.65 1.58
CA ILE A 20 -8.63 -0.69 0.77
C ILE A 20 -8.34 -1.29 -0.61
N GLU A 21 -7.25 -0.89 -1.29
CA GLU A 21 -6.83 -1.49 -2.57
C GLU A 21 -6.45 -2.96 -2.37
N PHE A 22 -5.65 -3.32 -1.35
CA PHE A 22 -5.32 -4.71 -1.05
C PHE A 22 -6.58 -5.57 -0.88
N TYR A 23 -7.62 -5.01 -0.25
CA TYR A 23 -8.94 -5.63 -0.12
C TYR A 23 -9.80 -5.61 -1.40
N GLY A 24 -9.47 -4.81 -2.41
CA GLY A 24 -10.06 -4.86 -3.76
C GLY A 24 -9.34 -5.84 -4.69
N ARG A 25 -8.00 -5.88 -4.63
CA ARG A 25 -7.10 -6.65 -5.50
C ARG A 25 -7.13 -8.15 -5.25
N PHE A 26 -7.40 -8.58 -4.02
CA PHE A 26 -7.39 -10.00 -3.63
C PHE A 26 -8.77 -10.54 -3.21
N ASN A 27 -9.02 -11.81 -3.50
CA ASN A 27 -10.32 -12.43 -3.24
C ASN A 27 -10.65 -12.50 -1.74
N ARG A 28 -11.86 -12.05 -1.39
CA ARG A 28 -12.42 -12.00 -0.03
C ARG A 28 -12.30 -13.30 0.78
N LEU A 29 -12.26 -14.47 0.13
CA LEU A 29 -12.12 -15.78 0.78
C LEU A 29 -10.75 -16.01 1.42
N PHE A 30 -9.67 -15.38 0.92
CA PHE A 30 -8.32 -15.58 1.44
C PHE A 30 -7.55 -14.28 1.77
N VAL A 31 -8.01 -13.11 1.34
CA VAL A 31 -7.34 -11.81 1.58
C VAL A 31 -6.97 -11.56 3.06
N ASN A 32 -7.80 -11.99 4.02
CA ASN A 32 -7.45 -11.92 5.46
C ASN A 32 -6.23 -12.78 5.82
N LYS A 33 -6.12 -13.99 5.26
CA LYS A 33 -4.98 -14.90 5.49
C LYS A 33 -3.72 -14.38 4.78
N LEU A 34 -3.92 -13.75 3.62
CA LEU A 34 -2.90 -13.04 2.87
C LEU A 34 -2.34 -11.90 3.75
N LEU A 35 -3.16 -10.89 4.07
CA LEU A 35 -2.78 -9.76 4.93
C LEU A 35 -2.07 -10.18 6.22
N LEU A 36 -2.60 -11.18 6.93
CA LEU A 36 -1.98 -11.66 8.17
C LEU A 36 -0.64 -12.38 7.95
N LYS A 37 -0.48 -13.16 6.87
CA LYS A 37 0.83 -13.74 6.54
C LYS A 37 1.83 -12.67 6.09
N LEU A 38 1.39 -11.66 5.32
CA LEU A 38 2.20 -10.48 4.97
C LEU A 38 2.73 -9.80 6.24
N CYS A 39 1.84 -9.43 7.16
CA CYS A 39 2.23 -8.76 8.41
C CYS A 39 3.19 -9.61 9.26
N GLU A 40 2.94 -10.92 9.38
CA GLU A 40 3.77 -11.85 10.14
C GLU A 40 5.20 -12.04 9.55
N GLY A 41 5.37 -11.82 8.24
CA GLY A 41 6.69 -11.75 7.61
C GLY A 41 7.38 -10.40 7.81
N VAL A 42 6.64 -9.31 7.53
CA VAL A 42 7.16 -7.93 7.50
C VAL A 42 7.53 -7.39 8.89
N ILE A 43 6.82 -7.80 9.96
CA ILE A 43 7.00 -7.30 11.33
C ILE A 43 8.38 -7.57 11.96
N LYS A 44 9.20 -8.44 11.34
CA LYS A 44 10.60 -8.66 11.72
C LYS A 44 11.58 -7.68 11.07
N ASP A 45 11.29 -7.30 9.83
CA ASP A 45 12.16 -6.46 9.00
C ASP A 45 11.83 -4.96 9.18
N TYR A 46 10.58 -4.64 9.56
CA TYR A 46 10.06 -3.28 9.73
C TYR A 46 9.30 -3.14 11.06
N GLU A 47 9.95 -2.56 12.08
CA GLU A 47 9.39 -2.44 13.43
C GLU A 47 8.23 -1.43 13.53
N PRO A 48 7.14 -1.74 14.28
CA PRO A 48 6.01 -0.82 14.48
C PRO A 48 6.37 0.52 15.14
N SER A 49 6.23 1.63 14.40
CA SER A 49 6.50 2.99 14.90
C SER A 49 5.37 3.56 15.78
N LEU A 50 5.71 4.46 16.71
CA LEU A 50 4.75 5.27 17.49
C LEU A 50 3.81 6.11 16.62
N ALA A 51 4.17 6.40 15.36
CA ALA A 51 3.29 7.07 14.39
C ALA A 51 1.95 6.33 14.19
N LEU A 52 1.91 5.01 14.40
CA LEU A 52 0.70 4.18 14.27
C LEU A 52 -0.37 4.48 15.32
N PHE A 53 -0.05 5.24 16.37
CA PHE A 53 -0.99 5.73 17.39
C PHE A 53 -1.64 7.07 17.01
N GLN A 54 -1.29 7.68 15.87
CA GLN A 54 -1.86 8.95 15.42
C GLN A 54 -3.16 8.74 14.63
N SER A 55 -4.20 9.50 14.98
CA SER A 55 -5.51 9.47 14.32
C SER A 55 -5.76 10.78 13.57
N ASN A 56 -5.43 10.84 12.28
CA ASN A 56 -5.73 11.98 11.41
C ASN A 56 -7.21 12.00 10.97
N VAL A 57 -8.13 11.84 11.91
CA VAL A 57 -9.58 11.90 11.70
C VAL A 57 -9.99 13.37 11.70
N MET A 58 -10.02 13.97 10.52
CA MET A 58 -10.44 15.36 10.31
C MET A 58 -11.67 15.42 9.42
N GLY A 59 -12.67 16.21 9.81
CA GLY A 59 -13.88 16.43 9.00
C GLY A 59 -14.86 15.25 8.99
N ASP A 60 -15.69 15.22 7.94
CA ASP A 60 -16.60 14.11 7.65
C ASP A 60 -15.83 12.93 7.04
N VAL A 61 -16.23 11.70 7.38
CA VAL A 61 -15.35 10.52 7.30
C VAL A 61 -15.96 9.42 6.43
N GLU A 62 -15.53 9.35 5.16
CA GLU A 62 -16.03 8.33 4.24
C GLU A 62 -15.52 6.92 4.61
N VAL A 63 -16.45 6.03 4.98
CA VAL A 63 -16.16 4.63 5.34
C VAL A 63 -16.28 3.72 4.11
N ALA A 64 -15.16 3.55 3.40
CA ALA A 64 -15.08 2.72 2.20
C ALA A 64 -15.44 1.23 2.43
N ARG A 65 -15.05 0.66 3.58
CA ARG A 65 -15.24 -0.79 3.84
C ARG A 65 -15.20 -1.15 5.32
N LYS A 66 -16.10 -2.03 5.77
CA LYS A 66 -16.02 -2.66 7.10
C LYS A 66 -15.32 -4.01 7.01
N VAL A 67 -14.28 -4.22 7.82
CA VAL A 67 -13.47 -5.44 7.85
C VAL A 67 -13.56 -6.16 9.19
N ALA A 68 -13.42 -7.49 9.15
CA ALA A 68 -13.36 -8.34 10.32
C ALA A 68 -12.19 -9.32 10.15
N ILE A 69 -11.16 -9.19 10.99
CA ILE A 69 -9.89 -9.91 10.89
C ILE A 69 -9.74 -10.76 12.15
N ARG A 70 -9.40 -12.05 12.01
CA ARG A 70 -9.16 -12.96 13.12
C ARG A 70 -7.69 -13.33 13.19
N ILE A 71 -7.04 -12.96 14.29
CA ILE A 71 -5.66 -13.38 14.59
C ILE A 71 -5.76 -14.68 15.41
N GLU A 72 -5.11 -15.73 14.92
CA GLU A 72 -4.93 -17.02 15.60
C GLU A 72 -3.46 -17.10 16.06
N LYS A 73 -3.22 -17.18 17.37
CA LYS A 73 -1.86 -17.21 17.96
C LYS A 73 -0.97 -18.28 17.34
N ASP A 74 -1.53 -19.46 17.10
CA ASP A 74 -0.83 -20.63 16.57
C ASP A 74 -0.36 -20.47 15.10
N LYS A 75 -0.83 -19.43 14.40
CA LYS A 75 -0.52 -19.14 12.98
C LYS A 75 0.17 -17.80 12.77
N HIS A 76 -0.11 -16.83 13.63
CA HIS A 76 0.40 -15.46 13.55
C HIS A 76 0.90 -15.02 14.95
N PRO A 77 1.93 -15.69 15.52
CA PRO A 77 2.39 -15.45 16.88
C PRO A 77 2.95 -14.05 17.13
N LEU A 78 3.61 -13.43 16.14
CA LEU A 78 4.17 -12.08 16.26
C LEU A 78 3.07 -11.02 16.23
N MET A 79 2.14 -11.13 15.28
CA MET A 79 0.95 -10.27 15.25
C MET A 79 0.07 -10.47 16.50
N TRP A 80 0.04 -11.66 17.08
CA TRP A 80 -0.63 -11.93 18.35
C TRP A 80 0.08 -11.26 19.54
N ALA A 81 1.41 -11.39 19.63
CA ALA A 81 2.21 -10.77 20.70
C ALA A 81 2.05 -9.24 20.66
N PHE A 82 2.30 -8.63 19.50
CA PHE A 82 2.11 -7.20 19.31
C PHE A 82 0.69 -6.74 19.66
N TYR A 83 -0.35 -7.44 19.20
CA TYR A 83 -1.74 -7.14 19.59
C TYR A 83 -1.97 -7.17 21.12
N LYS A 84 -1.34 -8.11 21.82
CA LYS A 84 -1.50 -8.32 23.26
C LYS A 84 -0.83 -7.23 24.09
N ASP A 85 0.32 -6.73 23.65
CA ASP A 85 1.13 -5.76 24.37
C ASP A 85 0.66 -4.31 24.15
N LEU A 86 -0.10 -4.05 23.07
CA LEU A 86 -0.73 -2.75 22.85
C LEU A 86 -1.67 -2.34 24.01
N PRO A 87 -1.73 -1.04 24.37
CA PRO A 87 -2.66 -0.51 25.38
C PRO A 87 -4.15 -0.83 25.09
N TYR A 88 -4.96 -0.82 26.15
CA TYR A 88 -6.41 -0.91 25.99
C TYR A 88 -6.96 0.34 25.27
N GLY A 89 -8.00 0.17 24.47
CA GLY A 89 -8.57 1.23 23.61
C GLY A 89 -7.87 1.37 22.25
N SER A 90 -6.54 1.47 22.20
CA SER A 90 -5.82 1.74 20.94
C SER A 90 -5.68 0.54 19.99
N ARG A 91 -5.79 -0.70 20.50
CA ARG A 91 -5.47 -1.95 19.75
C ARG A 91 -6.05 -2.02 18.34
N THR A 92 -7.34 -1.77 18.17
CA THR A 92 -8.02 -1.87 16.87
C THR A 92 -7.43 -0.88 15.87
N MET A 93 -7.22 0.37 16.29
CA MET A 93 -6.69 1.44 15.46
C MET A 93 -5.24 1.16 15.07
N VAL A 94 -4.36 0.91 16.05
CA VAL A 94 -2.92 0.72 15.81
C VAL A 94 -2.65 -0.49 14.90
N ILE A 95 -3.43 -1.58 15.04
CA ILE A 95 -3.27 -2.77 14.18
C ILE A 95 -3.75 -2.51 12.76
N ILE A 96 -4.83 -1.75 12.57
CA ILE A 96 -5.33 -1.41 11.23
C ILE A 96 -4.39 -0.41 10.54
N ASN A 97 -3.85 0.56 11.29
CA ASN A 97 -2.77 1.44 10.83
C ASN A 97 -1.52 0.64 10.43
N LEU A 98 -1.12 -0.36 11.23
CA LEU A 98 0.02 -1.25 10.93
C LEU A 98 -0.23 -2.07 9.65
N MET A 99 -1.41 -2.68 9.53
CA MET A 99 -1.83 -3.45 8.35
C MET A 99 -1.86 -2.59 7.09
N ASN A 100 -2.26 -1.32 7.21
CA ASN A 100 -2.20 -0.36 6.10
C ASN A 100 -0.75 0.00 5.74
N HIS A 101 0.09 0.32 6.73
CA HIS A 101 1.50 0.61 6.49
C HIS A 101 2.24 -0.55 5.80
N TYR A 102 2.01 -1.80 6.25
CA TYR A 102 2.60 -2.98 5.61
C TYR A 102 1.98 -3.30 4.23
N ALA A 103 0.73 -2.92 3.97
CA ALA A 103 0.17 -2.95 2.62
C ALA A 103 0.89 -1.93 1.72
N THR A 104 1.11 -0.68 2.17
CA THR A 104 1.88 0.34 1.44
C THR A 104 3.31 -0.11 1.14
N LEU A 105 4.00 -0.77 2.08
CA LEU A 105 5.33 -1.32 1.83
C LEU A 105 5.31 -2.39 0.72
N ALA A 106 4.34 -3.32 0.76
CA ALA A 106 4.21 -4.39 -0.22
C ALA A 106 3.63 -3.96 -1.58
N GLU A 107 3.09 -2.74 -1.66
CA GLU A 107 2.69 -2.06 -2.90
C GLU A 107 3.91 -1.36 -3.53
N ALA A 108 4.72 -0.69 -2.72
CA ALA A 108 5.96 -0.04 -3.16
C ALA A 108 7.07 -1.03 -3.55
N ASP A 109 7.14 -2.20 -2.90
CA ASP A 109 8.07 -3.28 -3.23
C ASP A 109 7.35 -4.64 -3.26
N ALA A 110 7.08 -5.13 -4.47
CA ALA A 110 6.46 -6.42 -4.71
C ALA A 110 7.29 -7.61 -4.17
N THR A 111 8.61 -7.47 -4.03
CA THR A 111 9.48 -8.54 -3.53
C THR A 111 9.22 -8.84 -2.06
N ILE A 112 8.75 -7.87 -1.27
CA ILE A 112 8.31 -8.08 0.11
C ILE A 112 7.16 -9.10 0.15
N MET A 113 6.22 -9.00 -0.78
CA MET A 113 5.10 -9.92 -0.88
C MET A 113 5.59 -11.32 -1.27
N GLU A 114 6.42 -11.43 -2.31
CA GLU A 114 6.97 -12.72 -2.77
C GLU A 114 7.84 -13.42 -1.72
N LYS A 115 8.79 -12.70 -1.09
CA LYS A 115 9.60 -13.17 0.04
C LYS A 115 8.71 -13.76 1.13
N THR A 116 7.65 -13.04 1.50
CA THR A 116 6.78 -13.46 2.59
C THR A 116 5.98 -14.73 2.24
N TYR A 117 5.52 -14.90 1.00
CA TYR A 117 4.80 -16.14 0.61
C TYR A 117 5.71 -17.33 0.36
N TRP A 118 6.78 -17.14 -0.43
CA TRP A 118 7.54 -18.24 -1.04
C TRP A 118 8.77 -18.66 -0.23
N THR A 119 9.44 -17.75 0.49
CA THR A 119 10.61 -18.10 1.32
C THR A 119 10.24 -18.92 2.55
N GLN A 120 8.95 -19.04 2.88
CA GLN A 120 8.42 -19.95 3.92
C GLN A 120 7.86 -21.26 3.34
N ARG A 121 8.55 -21.89 2.37
CA ARG A 121 8.39 -23.34 2.15
C ARG A 121 9.25 -24.09 3.17
N PRO A 122 8.72 -25.08 3.90
CA PRO A 122 9.52 -25.89 4.83
C PRO A 122 10.52 -26.80 4.10
N ASP A 123 10.21 -27.15 2.84
CA ASP A 123 11.09 -27.90 1.95
C ASP A 123 11.77 -26.95 0.94
N GLY A 124 13.07 -26.70 1.12
CA GLY A 124 13.88 -25.90 0.20
C GLY A 124 15.05 -25.17 0.86
N GLU A 125 16.25 -25.75 0.78
CA GLU A 125 17.48 -25.07 1.18
C GLU A 125 17.76 -23.84 0.30
N SER A 126 17.61 -22.63 0.85
CA SER A 126 18.02 -21.38 0.20
C SER A 126 19.31 -20.81 0.82
N LYS A 127 20.36 -21.64 0.90
CA LYS A 127 21.74 -21.16 1.04
C LYS A 127 22.20 -20.50 -0.26
N ALA A 128 21.96 -19.20 -0.45
CA ALA A 128 22.71 -18.37 -1.40
C ALA A 128 22.39 -16.87 -1.28
N LYS A 129 23.12 -16.16 -0.40
CA LYS A 129 24.12 -15.15 -0.80
C LYS A 129 24.59 -14.34 0.40
N ASP A 130 25.73 -14.73 0.97
CA ASP A 130 26.61 -13.76 1.59
C ASP A 130 27.00 -12.73 0.52
N VAL A 131 26.67 -11.46 0.76
CA VAL A 131 27.22 -10.35 -0.03
C VAL A 131 28.62 -10.09 0.51
N ALA A 132 29.60 -10.76 -0.08
CA ALA A 132 30.99 -10.63 0.32
C ALA A 132 31.50 -9.21 0.06
N ASP A 133 31.89 -8.53 1.15
CA ASP A 133 32.44 -7.17 1.15
C ASP A 133 33.78 -7.12 0.39
N PRO A 134 33.91 -6.33 -0.70
CA PRO A 134 35.19 -6.15 -1.37
C PRO A 134 36.05 -5.15 -0.59
N GLN A 135 36.83 -5.64 0.40
CA GLN A 135 37.84 -4.83 1.08
C GLN A 135 38.90 -4.30 0.10
N VAL A 136 38.75 -3.05 -0.34
CA VAL A 136 39.79 -2.34 -1.12
C VAL A 136 40.80 -1.72 -0.17
N SER A 137 41.84 -2.48 0.17
CA SER A 137 42.98 -2.00 0.96
C SER A 137 43.78 -0.93 0.21
N SER A 138 44.19 0.10 0.94
CA SER A 138 44.89 1.29 0.43
C SER A 138 46.29 0.99 -0.14
N VAL A 139 46.61 1.60 -1.28
CA VAL A 139 47.98 2.02 -1.61
C VAL A 139 47.94 3.45 -2.15
N GLN A 140 48.47 4.40 -1.39
CA GLN A 140 48.84 5.73 -1.87
C GLN A 140 50.36 5.78 -2.10
N GLN A 141 50.81 6.18 -3.30
CA GLN A 141 51.86 7.20 -3.44
C GLN A 141 51.83 7.83 -4.85
N ALA A 142 52.57 8.92 -5.07
CA ALA A 142 52.27 9.92 -6.10
C ALA A 142 53.47 10.29 -6.99
N THR A 143 53.26 11.29 -7.87
CA THR A 143 54.20 11.96 -8.81
C THR A 143 54.44 11.24 -10.14
N LYS A 144 54.59 11.93 -11.29
CA LYS A 144 54.33 13.34 -11.69
C LYS A 144 54.06 13.40 -13.23
N PRO A 145 53.57 14.52 -13.81
CA PRO A 145 53.01 14.55 -15.17
C PRO A 145 53.95 15.07 -16.28
N ASP A 146 53.77 14.54 -17.49
CA ASP A 146 54.03 15.13 -18.83
C ASP A 146 53.53 14.13 -19.91
N GLU A 147 53.22 14.44 -21.17
CA GLU A 147 53.04 15.74 -21.86
C GLU A 147 51.94 15.61 -22.97
N LYS A 148 51.38 16.75 -23.38
CA LYS A 148 50.49 17.06 -24.54
C LYS A 148 50.30 15.99 -25.65
N HIS A 149 49.04 15.84 -26.09
CA HIS A 149 48.64 16.22 -27.46
C HIS A 149 47.15 16.61 -27.53
N ALA A 150 46.74 17.32 -28.59
CA ALA A 150 45.41 17.94 -28.67
C ALA A 150 44.84 17.99 -30.10
N GLN A 151 43.53 17.80 -30.23
CA GLN A 151 42.55 18.39 -31.18
C GLN A 151 41.20 17.71 -30.88
N ILE A 152 40.11 18.42 -30.57
CA ILE A 152 39.33 19.39 -31.37
C ILE A 152 38.60 18.69 -32.52
N GLY A 153 37.28 18.58 -32.38
CA GLY A 153 36.32 18.11 -33.39
C GLY A 153 34.92 18.59 -33.00
N GLN A 154 34.50 19.74 -33.53
CA GLN A 154 33.12 20.22 -33.48
C GLN A 154 32.31 19.60 -34.64
N ALA A 155 31.05 20.06 -34.79
CA ALA A 155 30.08 19.74 -35.85
C ALA A 155 29.18 18.49 -35.61
N GLU A 156 27.88 18.49 -35.95
CA GLU A 156 26.99 19.60 -36.38
C GLU A 156 25.50 19.23 -36.13
N ILE A 157 24.60 20.22 -36.17
CA ILE A 157 23.13 20.02 -36.22
C ILE A 157 22.53 20.95 -37.30
N PRO A 158 22.02 20.39 -38.41
CA PRO A 158 20.65 20.72 -38.87
C PRO A 158 19.93 19.49 -39.51
N GLY A 159 18.63 19.47 -39.84
CA GLY A 159 17.54 20.46 -39.73
C GLY A 159 16.17 19.72 -39.67
N GLN A 160 15.03 20.38 -39.36
CA GLN A 160 14.07 20.97 -40.31
C GLN A 160 13.43 19.95 -41.30
N THR A 161 12.11 19.87 -41.51
CA THR A 161 10.93 20.68 -41.07
C THR A 161 9.66 19.75 -41.04
N ASP A 162 8.36 20.10 -40.96
CA ASP A 162 7.58 21.36 -41.06
C ASP A 162 6.21 21.30 -40.30
N LYS A 163 5.26 22.18 -40.66
CA LYS A 163 3.85 22.32 -40.23
C LYS A 163 2.95 22.53 -41.49
N PRO A 164 1.68 23.02 -41.42
CA PRO A 164 0.52 22.61 -40.62
C PRO A 164 -0.79 22.38 -41.45
N ARG A 165 -1.79 21.69 -40.88
CA ARG A 165 -3.24 21.87 -41.13
C ARG A 165 -4.02 21.16 -39.99
N SER A 166 -4.98 21.71 -39.23
CA SER A 166 -6.01 22.76 -39.43
C SER A 166 -7.33 22.24 -40.06
N ALA A 167 -8.26 21.79 -39.20
CA ALA A 167 -9.72 21.80 -39.41
C ALA A 167 -10.50 21.53 -38.10
N ALA A 168 -11.55 22.32 -37.87
CA ALA A 168 -12.69 22.16 -36.94
C ALA A 168 -13.85 22.99 -37.57
N PRO A 169 -15.11 23.02 -37.05
CA PRO A 169 -15.67 22.39 -35.84
C PRO A 169 -17.10 21.75 -36.01
N ALA A 170 -17.67 21.26 -34.90
CA ALA A 170 -19.12 21.30 -34.57
C ALA A 170 -20.10 20.44 -35.44
N PRO A 171 -21.43 20.44 -35.17
CA PRO A 171 -22.07 20.01 -33.91
C PRO A 171 -23.24 19.03 -34.11
N SER A 172 -23.78 18.46 -33.02
CA SER A 172 -25.20 18.06 -32.89
C SER A 172 -25.59 17.77 -31.43
N GLN A 173 -26.42 18.66 -30.87
CA GLN A 173 -27.40 18.40 -29.80
C GLN A 173 -28.79 18.58 -30.47
N PRO A 174 -29.95 18.13 -29.90
CA PRO A 174 -30.46 18.65 -28.62
C PRO A 174 -31.37 17.70 -27.79
N GLU A 175 -31.96 18.26 -26.70
CA GLU A 175 -33.35 18.02 -26.22
C GLU A 175 -33.76 16.66 -25.59
N ILE A 176 -34.65 16.55 -24.56
CA ILE A 176 -35.35 17.51 -23.67
C ILE A 176 -35.49 16.91 -22.22
N LEU A 177 -36.07 17.68 -21.27
CA LEU A 177 -36.99 17.39 -20.12
C LEU A 177 -37.32 15.91 -19.72
N ASP A 178 -37.76 15.56 -18.49
CA ASP A 178 -38.45 16.27 -17.38
C ASP A 178 -38.22 15.50 -16.03
N THR A 179 -37.95 16.15 -14.88
CA THR A 179 -38.89 16.47 -13.74
C THR A 179 -39.08 15.38 -12.65
N ASP A 180 -39.38 15.83 -11.42
CA ASP A 180 -39.48 15.13 -10.13
C ASP A 180 -40.27 13.80 -10.07
N GLU A 181 -39.83 12.92 -9.15
CA GLU A 181 -40.76 12.27 -8.21
C GLU A 181 -40.13 12.09 -6.80
N GLN A 182 -40.13 13.16 -5.99
CA GLN A 182 -39.67 13.14 -4.60
C GLN A 182 -40.75 12.52 -3.67
N GLN A 183 -40.72 11.20 -3.47
CA GLN A 183 -41.75 10.50 -2.67
C GLN A 183 -41.72 10.87 -1.18
N ASP A 184 -42.83 11.40 -0.68
CA ASP A 184 -43.04 11.82 0.71
C ASP A 184 -43.31 10.62 1.65
N PRO A 185 -42.48 10.40 2.70
CA PRO A 185 -42.65 9.27 3.62
C PRO A 185 -43.80 9.40 4.63
N LEU A 186 -44.57 10.50 4.67
CA LEU A 186 -45.61 10.73 5.68
C LEU A 186 -47.04 10.26 5.32
N ALA A 187 -47.24 9.64 4.14
CA ALA A 187 -48.55 9.14 3.68
C ALA A 187 -49.15 7.95 4.48
N GLY A 188 -48.66 7.67 5.70
CA GLY A 188 -49.02 6.50 6.51
C GLY A 188 -49.96 6.74 7.71
N PHE A 189 -50.27 7.99 8.07
CA PHE A 189 -51.02 8.32 9.30
C PHE A 189 -52.32 9.09 9.03
N SER A 190 -53.35 8.39 8.57
CA SER A 190 -54.74 8.88 8.61
C SER A 190 -55.67 7.92 9.35
N THR A 191 -56.38 8.47 10.34
CA THR A 191 -57.71 8.08 10.82
C THR A 191 -57.97 6.61 11.18
N GLY A 192 -57.98 6.34 12.48
CA GLY A 192 -58.81 5.30 13.11
C GLY A 192 -59.43 5.88 14.38
N LEU A 193 -60.73 6.19 14.34
CA LEU A 193 -61.50 6.85 15.41
C LEU A 193 -62.77 6.00 15.68
#